data_AF-A0A945ZDF2-F1
#
_entry.id   AF-A0A945ZDF2-F1
#
_cell.length_a   1.000
_cell.length_b   1.000
_cell.length_c   1.000
_cell.angle_alpha   90.00
_cell.angle_beta   90.00
_cell.angle_gamma   90.00
#
_symmetry.space_group_name_H-M   'P 1'
#
loop_
_entity.id
_entity.type
_entity.pdbx_description
1 polymer ?
#
loop_
_entity_poly.entity_id
_entity_poly.type
_entity_poly.pdbx_seq_one_letter_code
_entity_poly.pdbx_strand_id
1 'polypeptide(L)'
;MSNADRLEGLPKKLRARHTQAFAIEEPIERFRAFNDLMGRMKQEARSFDRKFKESKKLMQVAETDITFVERHRAKVELVLRALRLTYGSPGRAFATINKLCRDYPVDYVKDVILLGSYRLAKPKGMAIMSFRSAERLEADANYETAVMPALMLIISDHKTYLKLADQDLETKYQEYKDTVSMAQRIKLGIDGAVSEYEREMKSAAVAIPADEVESLGPDEASVRLGMLSERQREAELTAREAGD
;
A
#
# COMPACT_ATOMS: atom_id res chain seq x y z
N MET A 1 10.37 12.06 -14.10
CA MET A 1 10.48 12.46 -12.68
C MET A 1 9.81 11.38 -11.86
N SER A 2 10.55 10.76 -10.93
CA SER A 2 9.96 9.76 -10.04
C SER A 2 8.94 10.45 -9.12
N ASN A 3 7.97 9.69 -8.60
CA ASN A 3 7.03 10.24 -7.63
C ASN A 3 7.76 10.73 -6.37
N ALA A 4 8.88 10.10 -5.97
CA ALA A 4 9.69 10.53 -4.83
C ALA A 4 10.29 11.95 -5.06
N ASP A 5 10.80 12.23 -6.27
CA ASP A 5 11.38 13.54 -6.61
C ASP A 5 10.34 14.68 -6.50
N ARG A 6 9.09 14.38 -6.85
CA ARG A 6 7.97 15.32 -6.72
C ARG A 6 7.62 15.60 -5.25
N LEU A 7 7.68 14.57 -4.41
CA LEU A 7 7.35 14.62 -2.99
C LEU A 7 8.43 15.36 -2.19
N GLU A 8 9.71 15.13 -2.49
CA GLU A 8 10.85 15.81 -1.85
C GLU A 8 10.96 17.30 -2.20
N GLY A 9 10.58 17.68 -3.42
CA GLY A 9 10.64 19.08 -3.86
C GLY A 9 9.51 19.95 -3.33
N LEU A 10 8.43 19.37 -2.79
CA LEU A 10 7.24 20.12 -2.42
C LEU A 10 7.45 21.08 -1.24
N PRO A 11 8.08 20.69 -0.11
CA PRO A 11 8.35 21.61 0.99
C PRO A 11 9.18 22.83 0.55
N LYS A 12 10.18 22.63 -0.33
CA LYS A 12 10.99 23.71 -0.88
C LYS A 12 10.16 24.67 -1.74
N LYS A 13 9.26 24.13 -2.57
CA LYS A 13 8.35 24.94 -3.40
C LYS A 13 7.35 25.74 -2.58
N LEU A 14 6.78 25.12 -1.54
CA LEU A 14 5.84 25.80 -0.63
C LEU A 14 6.55 26.93 0.13
N ARG A 15 7.76 26.68 0.64
CA ARG A 15 8.57 27.71 1.31
C ARG A 15 8.95 28.86 0.37
N ALA A 16 9.35 28.56 -0.87
CA ALA A 16 9.67 29.60 -1.85
C ALA A 16 8.46 30.50 -2.15
N ARG A 17 7.26 29.91 -2.28
CA ARG A 17 6.02 30.67 -2.48
C ARG A 17 5.61 31.49 -1.26
N HIS A 18 5.81 30.95 -0.07
CA HIS A 18 5.64 31.68 1.18
C HIS A 18 6.54 32.92 1.22
N THR A 19 7.83 32.77 0.91
CA THR A 19 8.77 33.90 0.85
C THR A 19 8.37 34.93 -0.21
N GLN A 20 7.87 34.50 -1.37
CA GLN A 20 7.34 35.39 -2.40
C GLN A 20 6.10 36.14 -1.92
N ALA A 21 5.14 35.46 -1.29
CA ALA A 21 3.93 36.06 -0.76
C ALA A 21 4.25 37.11 0.31
N PHE A 22 5.18 36.79 1.21
CA PHE A 22 5.59 37.69 2.30
C PHE A 22 6.30 38.95 1.79
N ALA A 23 7.03 38.86 0.67
CA ALA A 23 7.76 39.99 0.08
C ALA A 23 6.87 40.99 -0.67
N ILE A 24 5.61 40.66 -0.97
CA ILE A 24 4.68 41.57 -1.64
C ILE A 24 4.33 42.70 -0.68
N GLU A 25 4.56 43.96 -1.05
CA GLU A 25 4.27 45.12 -0.20
C GLU A 25 2.78 45.48 -0.18
N GLU A 26 2.08 45.31 -1.32
CA GLU A 26 0.67 45.66 -1.48
C GLU A 26 -0.25 44.69 -0.69
N PRO A 27 -1.14 45.21 0.20
CA PRO A 27 -1.97 44.38 1.08
C PRO A 27 -2.90 43.41 0.35
N ILE A 28 -3.59 43.85 -0.71
CA ILE A 28 -4.50 43.00 -1.50
C ILE A 28 -3.71 41.88 -2.19
N GLU A 29 -2.64 42.21 -2.91
CA GLU A 29 -1.84 41.22 -3.63
C GLU A 29 -1.19 40.21 -2.68
N ARG A 30 -0.72 40.67 -1.52
CA ARG A 30 -0.20 39.80 -0.45
C ARG A 30 -1.28 38.82 0.03
N PHE A 31 -2.49 39.30 0.31
CA PHE A 31 -3.60 38.45 0.73
C PHE A 31 -3.97 37.42 -0.34
N ARG A 32 -4.05 37.83 -1.62
CA ARG A 32 -4.32 36.92 -2.76
C ARG A 32 -3.25 35.84 -2.88
N ALA A 33 -1.98 36.22 -2.75
CA ALA A 33 -0.86 35.28 -2.81
C ALA A 33 -0.92 34.24 -1.66
N PHE A 34 -1.26 34.66 -0.44
CA PHE A 34 -1.47 33.74 0.68
C PHE A 34 -2.71 32.85 0.49
N ASN A 35 -3.81 33.39 -0.06
CA ASN A 35 -5.02 32.60 -0.34
C ASN A 35 -4.74 31.49 -1.36
N ASP A 36 -4.03 31.79 -2.46
CA ASP A 36 -3.60 30.80 -3.45
C ASP A 36 -2.65 29.76 -2.84
N LEU A 37 -1.67 30.19 -2.05
CA LEU A 37 -0.75 29.29 -1.35
C LEU A 37 -1.51 28.29 -0.46
N MET A 38 -2.46 28.78 0.34
CA MET A 38 -3.28 27.96 1.23
C MET A 38 -4.19 26.99 0.47
N GLY A 39 -4.79 27.45 -0.64
CA GLY A 39 -5.59 26.59 -1.52
C GLY A 39 -4.77 25.43 -2.08
N ARG A 40 -3.56 25.71 -2.57
CA ARG A 40 -2.64 24.70 -3.10
C ARG A 40 -2.14 23.75 -2.02
N MET A 41 -1.80 24.24 -0.82
CA MET A 41 -1.41 23.37 0.30
C MET A 41 -2.53 22.40 0.69
N LYS A 42 -3.77 22.86 0.75
CA LYS A 42 -4.94 22.00 1.03
C LYS A 42 -5.16 20.97 -0.08
N GLN A 43 -5.01 21.35 -1.35
CA GLN A 43 -5.14 20.43 -2.48
C GLN A 43 -4.05 19.35 -2.46
N GLU A 44 -2.80 19.75 -2.23
CA GLU A 44 -1.68 18.82 -2.10
C GLU A 44 -1.90 17.88 -0.92
N ALA A 45 -2.25 18.38 0.27
CA ALA A 45 -2.54 17.56 1.44
C ALA A 45 -3.60 16.48 1.18
N ARG A 46 -4.68 16.82 0.45
CA ARG A 46 -5.71 15.85 0.03
C ARG A 46 -5.16 14.78 -0.93
N SER A 47 -4.28 15.17 -1.85
CA SER A 47 -3.58 14.26 -2.77
C SER A 47 -2.68 13.28 -2.00
N PHE A 48 -1.94 13.78 -0.99
CA PHE A 48 -1.14 12.93 -0.11
C PHE A 48 -2.00 11.95 0.67
N ASP A 49 -3.12 12.39 1.23
CA ASP A 49 -4.01 11.50 1.99
C ASP A 49 -4.54 10.35 1.14
N ARG A 50 -4.89 10.61 -0.13
CA ARG A 50 -5.32 9.57 -1.05
C ARG A 50 -4.19 8.57 -1.30
N LYS A 51 -3.00 9.05 -1.64
CA LYS A 51 -1.82 8.19 -1.91
C LYS A 51 -1.39 7.41 -0.68
N PHE A 52 -1.39 8.04 0.50
CA PHE A 52 -1.09 7.42 1.77
C PHE A 52 -2.04 6.25 2.05
N LYS A 53 -3.35 6.44 1.86
CA LYS A 53 -4.35 5.37 2.05
C LYS A 53 -4.11 4.22 1.06
N GLU A 54 -3.81 4.52 -0.18
CA GLU A 54 -3.54 3.52 -1.22
C GLU A 54 -2.26 2.73 -0.93
N SER A 55 -1.13 3.41 -0.69
CA SER A 55 0.14 2.78 -0.34
C SER A 55 0.04 1.97 0.96
N LYS A 56 -0.71 2.45 1.97
CA LYS A 56 -0.96 1.70 3.20
C LYS A 56 -1.74 0.41 2.94
N LYS A 57 -2.74 0.44 2.06
CA LYS A 57 -3.48 -0.76 1.65
C LYS A 57 -2.58 -1.76 0.93
N LEU A 58 -1.74 -1.29 0.01
CA LEU A 58 -0.78 -2.14 -0.70
C LEU A 58 0.27 -2.75 0.25
N MET A 59 0.74 -1.97 1.22
CA MET A 59 1.64 -2.44 2.28
C MET A 59 1.01 -3.58 3.09
N GLN A 60 -0.26 -3.44 3.50
CA GLN A 60 -0.98 -4.48 4.24
C GLN A 60 -1.20 -5.77 3.42
N VAL A 61 -1.48 -5.63 2.13
CA VAL A 61 -1.58 -6.78 1.21
C VAL A 61 -0.23 -7.48 1.12
N ALA A 62 0.86 -6.74 0.91
CA ALA A 62 2.20 -7.32 0.84
C ALA A 62 2.60 -8.03 2.15
N GLU A 63 2.28 -7.45 3.31
CA GLU A 63 2.50 -8.09 4.62
C GLU A 63 1.71 -9.40 4.78
N THR A 64 0.46 -9.40 4.31
CA THR A 64 -0.40 -10.61 4.31
C THR A 64 0.18 -11.68 3.38
N ASP A 65 0.64 -11.28 2.19
CA ASP A 65 1.25 -12.18 1.20
C ASP A 65 2.56 -12.78 1.72
N ILE A 66 3.42 -11.99 2.37
CA ILE A 66 4.66 -12.46 3.02
C ILE A 66 4.32 -13.52 4.08
N THR A 67 3.39 -13.18 4.99
CA THR A 67 2.97 -14.10 6.07
C THR A 67 2.39 -15.39 5.49
N PHE A 68 1.61 -15.30 4.41
CA PHE A 68 1.06 -16.45 3.70
C PHE A 68 2.17 -17.32 3.11
N VAL A 69 3.14 -16.72 2.41
CA VAL A 69 4.27 -17.45 1.79
C VAL A 69 5.10 -18.16 2.85
N GLU A 70 5.42 -17.52 3.97
CA GLU A 70 6.17 -18.13 5.07
C GLU A 70 5.45 -19.33 5.67
N ARG A 71 4.15 -19.17 5.99
CA ARG A 71 3.33 -20.26 6.54
C ARG A 71 3.20 -21.42 5.55
N HIS A 72 3.00 -21.12 4.27
CA HIS A 72 2.87 -22.14 3.24
C HIS A 72 4.20 -22.86 2.98
N ARG A 73 5.32 -22.15 3.05
CA ARG A 73 6.67 -22.71 2.95
C ARG A 73 6.91 -23.77 4.04
N ALA A 74 6.51 -23.50 5.28
CA ALA A 74 6.60 -24.49 6.36
C ALA A 74 5.80 -25.77 6.05
N LYS A 75 4.60 -25.64 5.47
CA LYS A 75 3.81 -26.81 5.03
C LYS A 75 4.47 -27.55 3.86
N VAL A 76 5.07 -26.83 2.92
CA VAL A 76 5.85 -27.41 1.82
C VAL A 76 7.03 -28.22 2.35
N GLU A 77 7.72 -27.74 3.39
CA GLU A 77 8.81 -28.50 4.02
C GLU A 77 8.32 -29.82 4.63
N LEU A 78 7.13 -29.83 5.25
CA LEU A 78 6.52 -31.08 5.75
C LEU A 78 6.26 -32.06 4.61
N VAL A 79 5.72 -31.59 3.49
CA VAL A 79 5.52 -32.41 2.29
C VAL A 79 6.85 -32.96 1.79
N LEU A 80 7.88 -32.12 1.65
CA LEU A 80 9.20 -32.56 1.21
C LEU A 80 9.82 -33.64 2.13
N ARG A 81 9.64 -33.52 3.45
CA ARG A 81 10.08 -34.55 4.41
C ARG A 81 9.33 -35.85 4.19
N ALA A 82 8.00 -35.81 4.04
CA ALA A 82 7.20 -37.00 3.77
C ALA A 82 7.57 -37.66 2.43
N LEU A 83 7.80 -36.86 1.38
CA LEU A 83 8.20 -37.35 0.06
C LEU A 83 9.55 -38.09 0.08
N ARG A 84 10.50 -37.68 0.94
CA ARG A 84 11.81 -38.35 1.08
C ARG A 84 11.69 -39.78 1.58
N LEU A 85 10.64 -40.11 2.33
CA LEU A 85 10.41 -41.45 2.84
C LEU A 85 9.70 -42.34 1.79
N THR A 86 8.84 -41.76 0.95
CA THR A 86 8.10 -42.53 -0.08
C THR A 86 8.85 -42.69 -1.41
N TYR A 87 9.60 -41.68 -1.87
CA TYR A 87 10.12 -41.63 -3.25
C TYR A 87 11.63 -41.80 -3.33
N GLY A 88 12.09 -42.51 -4.36
CA GLY A 88 13.52 -42.58 -4.69
C GLY A 88 14.06 -41.24 -5.22
N SER A 89 13.18 -40.42 -5.81
CA SER A 89 13.49 -39.05 -6.24
C SER A 89 12.42 -38.08 -5.73
N PRO A 90 12.53 -37.61 -4.48
CA PRO A 90 11.53 -36.72 -3.89
C PRO A 90 11.44 -35.38 -4.62
N GLY A 91 12.56 -34.88 -5.18
CA GLY A 91 12.56 -33.66 -5.99
C GLY A 91 11.72 -33.77 -7.26
N ARG A 92 11.76 -34.91 -7.97
CA ARG A 92 10.90 -35.16 -9.14
C ARG A 92 9.42 -35.28 -8.76
N ALA A 93 9.12 -35.94 -7.64
CA ALA A 93 7.76 -36.01 -7.13
C ALA A 93 7.21 -34.61 -6.83
N PHE A 94 8.01 -33.78 -6.14
CA PHE A 94 7.63 -32.41 -5.82
C PHE A 94 7.48 -31.53 -7.07
N ALA A 95 8.39 -31.64 -8.05
CA ALA A 95 8.26 -30.93 -9.32
C ALA A 95 6.98 -31.30 -10.08
N THR A 96 6.58 -32.58 -10.02
CA THR A 96 5.32 -33.06 -10.61
C THR A 96 4.11 -32.46 -9.90
N ILE A 97 4.13 -32.38 -8.56
CA ILE A 97 3.10 -31.69 -7.78
C ILE A 97 3.01 -30.20 -8.18
N ASN A 98 4.14 -29.50 -8.26
CA ASN A 98 4.17 -28.09 -8.65
C ASN A 98 3.55 -27.89 -10.04
N LYS A 99 3.88 -28.77 -10.99
CA LYS A 99 3.31 -28.75 -12.34
C LYS A 99 1.80 -28.99 -12.33
N LEU A 100 1.35 -30.02 -11.59
CA LEU A 100 -0.08 -30.33 -11.46
C LEU A 100 -0.87 -29.14 -10.89
N CYS A 101 -0.40 -28.55 -9.79
CA CYS A 101 -1.05 -27.39 -9.17
C CYS A 101 -1.01 -26.13 -10.04
N ARG A 102 -0.02 -25.99 -10.93
CA ARG A 102 0.09 -24.86 -11.86
C ARG A 102 -0.91 -24.99 -13.01
N ASP A 103 -0.94 -26.17 -13.62
CA ASP A 103 -1.58 -26.41 -14.91
C ASP A 103 -3.06 -26.84 -14.79
N TYR A 104 -3.45 -27.45 -13.66
CA TYR A 104 -4.78 -28.05 -13.50
C TYR A 104 -5.61 -27.44 -12.35
N PRO A 105 -6.95 -27.62 -12.37
CA PRO A 105 -7.81 -27.28 -11.24
C PRO A 105 -7.52 -28.12 -9.99
N VAL A 106 -7.78 -27.56 -8.81
CA VAL A 106 -7.51 -28.18 -7.51
C VAL A 106 -8.13 -29.58 -7.38
N ASP A 107 -9.37 -29.77 -7.84
CA ASP A 107 -10.07 -31.04 -7.69
C ASP A 107 -9.42 -32.15 -8.52
N TYR A 108 -8.99 -31.84 -9.75
CA TYR A 108 -8.24 -32.78 -10.57
C TYR A 108 -6.91 -33.19 -9.92
N VAL A 109 -6.20 -32.22 -9.30
CA VAL A 109 -4.95 -32.52 -8.59
C VAL A 109 -5.19 -33.44 -7.40
N LYS A 110 -6.27 -33.22 -6.65
CA LYS A 110 -6.67 -34.11 -5.55
C LYS A 110 -6.94 -35.53 -6.06
N ASP A 111 -7.70 -35.67 -7.15
CA ASP A 111 -7.99 -36.98 -7.73
C ASP A 111 -6.71 -37.72 -8.14
N VAL A 112 -5.77 -37.03 -8.79
CA VAL A 112 -4.47 -37.61 -9.17
C VAL A 112 -3.68 -38.10 -7.96
N ILE A 113 -3.75 -37.40 -6.82
CA ILE A 113 -3.09 -37.80 -5.58
C ILE A 113 -3.81 -38.99 -4.93
N LEU A 114 -5.13 -39.03 -4.96
CA LEU A 114 -5.92 -40.15 -4.44
C LEU A 114 -5.71 -41.45 -5.24
N LEU A 115 -5.35 -41.36 -6.53
CA LEU A 115 -5.04 -42.52 -7.37
C LEU A 115 -3.76 -43.27 -6.96
N GLY A 116 -2.90 -42.69 -6.11
CA GLY A 116 -1.83 -43.40 -5.42
C GLY A 116 -0.40 -42.95 -5.74
N SER A 117 0.54 -43.52 -4.97
CA SER A 117 1.95 -43.09 -4.89
C SER A 117 2.67 -43.04 -6.24
N TYR A 118 2.36 -43.94 -7.17
CA TYR A 118 3.02 -44.07 -8.48
C TYR A 118 2.73 -42.93 -9.46
N ARG A 119 1.74 -42.07 -9.19
CA ARG A 119 1.35 -40.96 -10.07
C ARG A 119 2.32 -39.78 -10.04
N LEU A 120 3.03 -39.59 -8.93
CA LEU A 120 3.88 -38.42 -8.74
C LEU A 120 5.34 -38.69 -9.13
N ALA A 121 5.86 -39.88 -8.84
CA ALA A 121 7.16 -40.37 -9.26
C ALA A 121 7.27 -41.88 -8.96
N LYS A 122 8.42 -42.51 -9.27
CA LYS A 122 8.71 -43.88 -8.86
C LYS A 122 8.94 -43.94 -7.33
N PRO A 123 8.07 -44.62 -6.56
CA PRO A 123 8.27 -44.84 -5.13
C PRO A 123 9.47 -45.77 -4.89
N LYS A 124 9.98 -45.78 -3.65
CA LYS A 124 11.08 -46.65 -3.25
C LYS A 124 10.70 -48.12 -3.29
N GLY A 125 11.71 -48.98 -3.28
CA GLY A 125 11.53 -50.42 -3.37
C GLY A 125 11.14 -50.94 -4.76
N MET A 126 10.91 -52.24 -4.80
CA MET A 126 10.60 -52.99 -6.01
C MET A 126 9.16 -53.48 -5.96
N ALA A 127 8.47 -53.37 -7.09
CA ALA A 127 7.19 -54.03 -7.32
C ALA A 127 7.28 -54.78 -8.66
N ILE A 128 7.19 -56.11 -8.63
CA ILE A 128 7.16 -56.97 -9.83
C ILE A 128 5.92 -57.86 -9.70
N MET A 129 4.98 -57.72 -10.62
CA MET A 129 3.67 -58.37 -10.55
C MET A 129 3.01 -58.12 -9.18
N SER A 130 2.69 -59.17 -8.43
CA SER A 130 2.08 -59.09 -7.09
C SER A 130 3.11 -59.01 -5.95
N PHE A 131 4.40 -59.14 -6.23
CA PHE A 131 5.45 -59.09 -5.21
C PHE A 131 5.91 -57.65 -4.99
N ARG A 132 5.88 -57.21 -3.72
CA ARG A 132 6.38 -55.91 -3.27
C ARG A 132 7.47 -56.12 -2.22
N SER A 133 8.58 -55.41 -2.34
CA SER A 133 9.63 -55.42 -1.31
C SER A 133 9.14 -54.75 -0.01
N ALA A 134 9.78 -55.03 1.13
CA ALA A 134 9.47 -54.36 2.39
C ALA A 134 9.56 -52.82 2.27
N GLU A 135 10.62 -52.32 1.64
CA GLU A 135 10.79 -50.89 1.34
C GLU A 135 9.64 -50.33 0.49
N ARG A 136 9.08 -51.13 -0.42
CA ARG A 136 7.94 -50.72 -1.24
C ARG A 136 6.66 -50.61 -0.41
N LEU A 137 6.43 -51.56 0.49
CA LEU A 137 5.28 -51.55 1.39
C LEU A 137 5.35 -50.35 2.35
N GLU A 138 6.52 -50.06 2.90
CA GLU A 138 6.76 -48.89 3.75
C GLU A 138 6.52 -47.58 3.00
N ALA A 139 6.99 -47.50 1.74
CA ALA A 139 6.79 -46.31 0.91
C ALA A 139 5.31 -46.04 0.62
N ASP A 140 4.54 -47.08 0.30
CA ASP A 140 3.09 -47.00 0.05
C ASP A 140 2.34 -46.65 1.36
N ALA A 141 2.69 -47.26 2.49
CA ALA A 141 2.10 -46.93 3.78
C ALA A 141 2.37 -45.48 4.20
N ASN A 142 3.61 -44.99 4.04
CA ASN A 142 3.97 -43.60 4.29
C ASN A 142 3.25 -42.65 3.32
N TYR A 143 2.95 -43.09 2.09
CA TYR A 143 2.19 -42.28 1.15
C TYR A 143 0.79 -41.99 1.68
N GLU A 144 0.08 -43.03 2.12
CA GLU A 144 -1.28 -42.93 2.64
C GLU A 144 -1.34 -42.19 3.97
N THR A 145 -0.38 -42.44 4.87
CA THR A 145 -0.41 -41.92 6.25
C THR A 145 0.22 -40.53 6.41
N ALA A 146 1.18 -40.16 5.55
CA ALA A 146 1.92 -38.90 5.70
C ALA A 146 1.88 -38.01 4.45
N VAL A 147 2.20 -38.55 3.27
CA VAL A 147 2.30 -37.72 2.04
C VAL A 147 0.94 -37.18 1.64
N MET A 148 -0.07 -38.04 1.51
CA MET A 148 -1.40 -37.65 1.05
C MET A 148 -2.04 -36.62 2.00
N PRO A 149 -2.09 -36.82 3.34
CA PRO A 149 -2.59 -35.79 4.25
C PRO A 149 -1.82 -34.46 4.14
N ALA A 150 -0.49 -34.51 4.08
CA ALA A 150 0.33 -33.30 3.96
C ALA A 150 0.07 -32.55 2.65
N LEU A 151 -0.15 -33.28 1.54
CA LEU A 151 -0.52 -32.67 0.26
C LEU A 151 -1.91 -32.03 0.33
N MET A 152 -2.90 -32.70 0.93
CA MET A 152 -4.26 -32.16 1.06
C MET A 152 -4.31 -30.84 1.83
N LEU A 153 -3.35 -30.59 2.73
CA LEU A 153 -3.21 -29.32 3.46
C LEU A 153 -2.66 -28.15 2.62
N ILE A 154 -2.06 -28.42 1.47
CA ILE A 154 -1.41 -27.39 0.65
C ILE A 154 -2.04 -27.21 -0.73
N ILE A 155 -2.67 -28.22 -1.34
CA ILE A 155 -3.06 -28.18 -2.77
C ILE A 155 -3.94 -26.96 -3.11
N SER A 156 -4.91 -26.60 -2.26
CA SER A 156 -5.84 -25.50 -2.53
C SER A 156 -5.12 -24.17 -2.76
N ASP A 157 -4.09 -23.91 -1.95
CA ASP A 157 -3.42 -22.61 -1.91
C ASP A 157 -2.07 -22.65 -2.64
N HIS A 158 -1.62 -23.84 -3.06
CA HIS A 158 -0.28 -24.03 -3.61
C HIS A 158 -0.09 -23.28 -4.93
N LYS A 159 -1.14 -23.15 -5.75
CA LYS A 159 -1.08 -22.36 -6.98
C LYS A 159 -0.81 -20.88 -6.69
N THR A 160 -1.44 -20.33 -5.66
CA THR A 160 -1.23 -18.95 -5.20
C THR A 160 0.18 -18.80 -4.63
N TYR A 161 0.62 -19.75 -3.80
CA TYR A 161 1.99 -19.80 -3.30
C TYR A 161 3.02 -19.78 -4.44
N LEU A 162 2.87 -20.61 -5.47
CA LEU A 162 3.82 -20.63 -6.60
C LEU A 162 3.90 -19.28 -7.34
N LYS A 163 2.80 -18.52 -7.40
CA LYS A 163 2.81 -17.19 -8.02
C LYS A 163 3.48 -16.12 -7.15
N LEU A 164 3.40 -16.27 -5.83
CA LEU A 164 3.92 -15.31 -4.85
C LEU A 164 5.37 -15.59 -4.49
N ALA A 165 5.77 -16.87 -4.43
CA ALA A 165 7.12 -17.29 -4.07
C ALA A 165 8.18 -16.85 -5.09
N ASP A 166 7.79 -16.70 -6.36
CA ASP A 166 8.66 -16.19 -7.43
C ASP A 166 8.76 -14.65 -7.43
N GLN A 167 8.02 -13.95 -6.54
CA GLN A 167 8.05 -12.49 -6.44
C GLN A 167 8.93 -12.02 -5.29
N ASP A 168 9.60 -10.90 -5.50
CA ASP A 168 10.30 -10.18 -4.43
C ASP A 168 9.32 -9.35 -3.59
N LEU A 169 8.62 -10.04 -2.69
CA LEU A 169 7.60 -9.44 -1.81
C LEU A 169 8.21 -8.55 -0.73
N GLU A 170 9.40 -8.89 -0.24
CA GLU A 170 10.11 -8.13 0.81
C GLU A 170 10.53 -6.75 0.29
N THR A 171 11.13 -6.69 -0.90
CA THR A 171 11.49 -5.42 -1.54
C THR A 171 10.24 -4.57 -1.79
N LYS A 172 9.16 -5.16 -2.33
CA LYS A 172 7.88 -4.44 -2.54
C LYS A 172 7.29 -3.90 -1.23
N TYR A 173 7.31 -4.70 -0.16
CA TYR A 173 6.84 -4.26 1.15
C TYR A 173 7.66 -3.07 1.66
N GLN A 174 8.98 -3.14 1.53
CA GLN A 174 9.88 -2.08 1.95
C GLN A 174 9.66 -0.79 1.14
N GLU A 175 9.49 -0.88 -0.19
CA GLU A 175 9.15 0.26 -1.04
C GLU A 175 7.83 0.94 -0.62
N TYR A 176 6.79 0.15 -0.32
CA TYR A 176 5.52 0.70 0.15
C TYR A 176 5.67 1.35 1.53
N LYS A 177 6.41 0.73 2.44
CA LYS A 177 6.69 1.26 3.78
C LYS A 177 7.44 2.59 3.73
N ASP A 178 8.43 2.70 2.84
CA ASP A 178 9.21 3.92 2.65
C ASP A 178 8.34 5.03 2.04
N THR A 179 7.49 4.70 1.07
CA THR A 179 6.51 5.63 0.49
C THR A 179 5.53 6.15 1.53
N VAL A 180 4.99 5.25 2.38
CA VAL A 180 4.07 5.60 3.47
C VAL A 180 4.76 6.53 4.48
N SER A 181 5.98 6.19 4.89
CA SER A 181 6.77 6.98 5.84
C SER A 181 7.10 8.37 5.29
N MET A 182 7.50 8.45 4.03
CA MET A 182 7.78 9.71 3.34
C MET A 182 6.52 10.59 3.23
N ALA A 183 5.40 10.01 2.79
CA ALA A 183 4.13 10.72 2.67
C ALA A 183 3.65 11.26 4.04
N GLN A 184 3.83 10.50 5.12
CA GLN A 184 3.47 10.92 6.47
C GLN A 184 4.35 12.08 6.96
N ARG A 185 5.67 12.02 6.72
CA ARG A 185 6.59 13.12 7.06
C ARG A 185 6.23 14.41 6.32
N ILE A 186 5.94 14.31 5.02
CA ILE A 186 5.56 15.48 4.23
C ILE A 186 4.22 16.06 4.69
N LYS A 187 3.24 15.20 4.96
CA LYS A 187 1.95 15.64 5.51
C LYS A 187 2.12 16.40 6.82
N LEU A 188 2.87 15.85 7.78
CA LEU A 188 3.16 16.54 9.04
C LEU A 188 3.85 17.90 8.83
N GLY A 189 4.77 17.97 7.85
CA GLY A 189 5.41 19.23 7.46
C GLY A 189 4.43 20.25 6.87
N ILE A 190 3.50 19.80 6.02
CA ILE A 190 2.45 20.65 5.45
C ILE A 190 1.51 21.13 6.56
N ASP A 191 0.99 20.22 7.40
CA ASP A 191 0.04 20.54 8.48
C ASP A 191 0.66 21.54 9.50
N GLY A 192 1.95 21.37 9.80
CA GLY A 192 2.71 22.32 10.62
C GLY A 192 2.81 23.71 9.97
N ALA A 193 3.16 23.77 8.69
CA ALA A 193 3.27 25.03 7.94
C ALA A 193 1.91 25.72 7.71
N VAL A 194 0.83 24.96 7.50
CA VAL A 194 -0.53 25.50 7.34
C VAL A 194 -0.90 26.40 8.52
N SER A 195 -0.60 25.96 9.76
CA SER A 195 -0.94 26.72 10.97
C SER A 195 -0.16 28.03 11.13
N GLU A 196 1.04 28.10 10.55
CA GLU A 196 1.87 29.31 10.52
C GLU A 196 1.35 30.25 9.42
N TYR A 197 1.14 29.73 8.22
CA TYR A 197 0.72 30.52 7.06
C TYR A 197 -0.72 31.01 7.20
N GLU A 198 -1.58 30.30 7.93
CA GLU A 198 -2.93 30.77 8.25
C GLU A 198 -2.90 32.01 9.17
N ARG A 199 -1.93 32.10 10.09
CA ARG A 199 -1.76 33.31 10.92
C ARG A 199 -1.29 34.49 10.10
N GLU A 200 -0.36 34.27 9.19
CA GLU A 200 0.13 35.33 8.29
C GLU A 200 -0.93 35.78 7.30
N MET A 201 -1.71 34.84 6.74
CA MET A 201 -2.85 35.14 5.90
C MET A 201 -3.91 35.96 6.64
N LYS A 202 -4.19 35.63 7.90
CA LYS A 202 -5.08 36.42 8.76
C LYS A 202 -4.53 37.83 9.01
N SER A 203 -3.23 37.97 9.23
CA SER A 203 -2.58 39.28 9.37
C SER A 203 -2.72 40.11 8.08
N ALA A 204 -2.46 39.50 6.93
CA ALA A 204 -2.63 40.14 5.63
C ALA A 204 -4.10 40.53 5.36
N ALA A 205 -5.06 39.68 5.74
CA ALA A 205 -6.49 39.94 5.59
C ALA A 205 -6.95 41.18 6.40
N VAL A 206 -6.43 41.33 7.62
CA VAL A 206 -6.73 42.48 8.51
C VAL A 206 -6.04 43.76 8.01
N ALA A 207 -4.89 43.65 7.36
CA ALA A 207 -4.12 44.79 6.86
C ALA A 207 -4.72 45.44 5.59
N ILE A 208 -5.72 44.81 4.94
CA ILE A 208 -6.39 45.38 3.77
C ILE A 208 -7.22 46.62 4.19
N PRO A 209 -6.93 47.80 3.61
CA PRO A 209 -7.69 49.03 3.82
C PRO A 209 -9.18 48.88 3.45
N ALA A 210 -10.07 49.59 4.13
CA ALA A 210 -11.52 49.47 3.93
C ALA A 210 -11.98 49.86 2.50
N ASP A 211 -11.33 50.85 1.91
CA ASP A 211 -11.51 51.33 0.54
C ASP A 211 -11.05 50.32 -0.53
N GLU A 212 -10.12 49.46 -0.17
CA GLU A 212 -9.58 48.42 -1.05
C GLU A 212 -10.38 47.12 -1.02
N VAL A 213 -11.28 46.93 -0.03
CA VAL A 213 -12.10 45.73 0.13
C VAL A 213 -13.06 45.52 -1.04
N GLU A 214 -13.53 46.59 -1.68
CA GLU A 214 -14.44 46.51 -2.83
C GLU A 214 -13.78 45.89 -4.07
N SER A 215 -12.45 45.88 -4.13
CA SER A 215 -11.68 45.28 -5.23
C SER A 215 -11.57 43.75 -5.13
N LEU A 216 -12.04 43.15 -4.03
CA LEU A 216 -12.03 41.71 -3.81
C LEU A 216 -13.18 41.03 -4.56
N GLY A 217 -12.88 39.89 -5.18
CA GLY A 217 -13.94 39.02 -5.70
C GLY A 217 -14.82 38.46 -4.58
N PRO A 218 -16.05 37.99 -4.88
CA PRO A 218 -16.98 37.48 -3.86
C PRO A 218 -16.41 36.32 -3.02
N ASP A 219 -15.63 35.44 -3.64
CA ASP A 219 -14.97 34.32 -2.94
C ASP A 219 -13.84 34.81 -2.00
N GLU A 220 -13.06 35.80 -2.44
CA GLU A 220 -11.96 36.39 -1.66
C GLU A 220 -12.51 37.17 -0.46
N ALA A 221 -13.59 37.92 -0.67
CA ALA A 221 -14.31 38.66 0.36
C ALA A 221 -14.90 37.71 1.42
N SER A 222 -15.47 36.57 1.01
CA SER A 222 -15.97 35.54 1.92
C SER A 222 -14.85 34.94 2.78
N VAL A 223 -13.71 34.61 2.17
CA VAL A 223 -12.53 34.10 2.88
C VAL A 223 -11.99 35.13 3.87
N ARG A 224 -11.89 36.40 3.47
CA ARG A 224 -11.47 37.51 4.34
C ARG A 224 -12.41 37.70 5.53
N LEU A 225 -13.72 37.78 5.29
CA LEU A 225 -14.75 37.87 6.33
C LEU A 225 -14.62 36.71 7.34
N GLY A 226 -14.40 35.49 6.86
CA GLY A 226 -14.16 34.32 7.70
C GLY A 226 -12.91 34.39 8.60
N MET A 227 -11.97 35.29 8.32
CA MET A 227 -10.73 35.47 9.09
C MET A 227 -10.78 36.63 10.10
N LEU A 228 -11.70 37.58 9.91
CA LEU A 228 -11.89 38.71 10.82
C LEU A 228 -12.51 38.28 12.15
N SER A 229 -12.27 39.07 13.21
CA SER A 229 -12.98 38.93 14.49
C SER A 229 -14.45 39.34 14.37
N GLU A 230 -15.32 38.86 15.27
CA GLU A 230 -16.76 39.17 15.24
C GLU A 230 -17.02 40.68 15.19
N ARG A 231 -16.33 41.46 16.02
CA ARG A 231 -16.43 42.94 16.01
C ARG A 231 -16.03 43.58 14.68
N GLN A 232 -15.03 43.04 14.00
CA GLN A 232 -14.58 43.55 12.70
C GLN A 232 -15.56 43.16 11.58
N ARG A 233 -16.15 41.96 11.65
CA ARG A 233 -17.20 41.54 10.71
C ARG A 233 -18.45 42.39 10.85
N GLU A 234 -18.90 42.65 12.07
CA GLU A 234 -20.06 43.49 12.35
C GLU A 234 -19.85 44.91 11.84
N ALA A 235 -18.66 45.50 12.06
CA ALA A 235 -18.30 46.82 11.56
C ALA A 235 -18.27 46.90 10.03
N GLU A 236 -17.84 45.82 9.36
CA GLU A 236 -17.76 45.79 7.89
C GLU A 236 -19.13 45.51 7.24
N LEU A 237 -19.97 44.69 7.87
CA LEU A 237 -21.36 44.47 7.43
C LEU A 237 -22.19 45.74 7.60
N THR A 238 -22.05 46.45 8.74
CA THR A 238 -22.71 47.74 8.95
C THR A 238 -22.19 48.84 8.04
N ALA A 239 -20.89 48.85 7.70
CA ALA A 239 -20.35 49.79 6.72
C ALA A 239 -20.88 49.54 5.29
N ARG A 240 -21.12 48.27 4.91
CA ARG A 240 -21.76 47.92 3.64
C ARG A 240 -23.25 48.27 3.61
N GLU A 241 -23.97 48.05 4.70
CA GLU A 241 -25.40 48.41 4.84
C GLU A 241 -25.63 49.92 4.89
N ALA A 242 -24.62 50.73 5.27
CA ALA A 242 -24.70 52.19 5.31
C ALA A 242 -24.25 52.88 4.00
N GLY A 243 -23.67 52.12 3.06
CA GLY A 243 -23.19 52.60 1.76
C GLY A 243 -24.13 52.35 0.57
N ASP A 244 -25.18 51.56 0.77
CA ASP A 244 -26.34 51.40 -0.14
C ASP A 244 -27.45 52.43 0.17
#